data_AF-A0A1G9UZW9-F1
#
_entry.id   AF-A0A1G9UZW9-F1
#
_cell.length_a   1.000
_cell.length_b   1.000
_cell.length_c   1.000
_cell.angle_alpha   90.00
_cell.angle_beta   90.00
_cell.angle_gamma   90.00
#
_symmetry.space_group_name_H-M   'P 1'
#
loop_
_entity.id
_entity.type
_entity.pdbx_description
1 polymer ?
#
loop_
_entity_poly.entity_id
_entity_poly.type
_entity_poly.pdbx_seq_one_letter_code
_entity_poly.pdbx_strand_id
1 'polypeptide(L)' 'MIASDVYKIAKALSLKEQERLYYMLGQDIPNKTPIKKKRKKLPDFTVEDGIRYLIDNIM' A
#
# COMPACT_ATOMS: atom_id res chain seq x y z
N MET A 1 -2.21 5.08 23.71
CA MET A 1 -1.83 3.64 23.73
C MET A 1 -0.61 3.46 22.85
N ILE A 2 0.45 2.82 23.35
CA ILE A 2 1.66 2.57 22.57
C ILE A 2 1.42 1.31 21.72
N ALA A 3 1.99 1.23 20.51
CA ALA A 3 1.83 0.08 19.63
C ALA A 3 2.21 -1.27 20.31
N SER A 4 3.12 -1.22 21.28
CA SER A 4 3.51 -2.36 22.11
C SER A 4 2.36 -2.92 22.94
N ASP A 5 1.46 -2.06 23.43
CA ASP A 5 0.37 -2.46 24.31
C ASP A 5 -0.71 -3.16 23.50
N VAL A 6 -0.99 -2.65 22.30
CA VAL A 6 -1.93 -3.28 21.35
C VAL A 6 -1.46 -4.68 20.96
N TYR A 7 -0.17 -4.87 20.68
CA TYR A 7 0.39 -6.18 20.36
C TYR A 7 0.32 -7.16 21.54
N LYS A 8 0.63 -6.70 22.77
CA LYS A 8 0.53 -7.53 23.97
C LYS A 8 -0.89 -8.01 24.22
N ILE A 9 -1.87 -7.13 24.06
CA ILE A 9 -3.30 -7.46 24.20
C ILE A 9 -3.73 -8.45 23.11
N ALA A 10 -3.34 -8.21 21.86
CA ALA A 10 -3.67 -9.10 20.73
C ALA A 10 -3.10 -10.52 20.94
N LYS A 11 -1.87 -10.62 21.47
CA LYS A 11 -1.19 -11.89 21.71
C LYS A 11 -1.74 -12.66 22.92
N ALA A 12 -2.37 -11.98 23.86
CA ALA A 12 -2.98 -12.59 25.05
C ALA A 12 -4.36 -13.22 24.77
N LEU A 13 -4.99 -12.93 23.63
CA LEU A 13 -6.26 -13.51 23.21
C LEU A 13 -6.11 -15.00 22.89
N SER A 14 -7.14 -15.79 23.17
CA SER A 14 -7.21 -17.19 22.71
C SER A 14 -7.33 -17.28 21.18
N LEU A 15 -6.96 -18.42 20.59
CA LEU A 15 -7.01 -18.61 19.13
C LEU A 15 -8.39 -18.29 18.54
N LYS A 16 -9.46 -18.71 19.24
CA LYS A 16 -10.85 -18.46 18.85
C LYS A 16 -11.21 -16.98 18.85
N GLU A 17 -10.68 -16.21 19.79
CA GLU A 17 -10.91 -14.77 19.86
C GLU A 17 -10.09 -14.02 18.82
N GLN A 18 -8.87 -14.48 18.54
CA GLN A 18 -8.05 -13.96 17.43
C GLN A 18 -8.75 -14.17 16.08
N GLU A 19 -9.32 -15.36 15.85
CA GLU A 19 -10.13 -15.64 14.65
C GLU A 19 -11.35 -14.73 14.57
N ARG A 20 -12.09 -14.57 15.66
CA ARG A 20 -13.26 -13.67 15.71
C ARG A 20 -12.88 -12.23 15.43
N LEU A 21 -11.75 -11.76 15.97
CA LEU A 21 -11.22 -10.43 15.75
C LEU A 21 -10.76 -10.23 14.31
N TYR A 22 -10.12 -11.25 13.70
CA TYR A 22 -9.77 -11.25 12.28
C TYR A 22 -11.01 -11.16 11.39
N TYR A 23 -12.06 -11.92 11.68
CA TYR A 23 -13.32 -11.85 10.95
C TYR A 23 -13.98 -10.47 11.10
N MET A 24 -14.00 -9.89 12.31
CA MET A 24 -14.56 -8.54 12.53
C MET A 24 -13.78 -7.48 11.75
N LEU A 25 -12.45 -7.49 11.83
CA LEU A 25 -11.60 -6.56 11.07
C LEU A 25 -11.74 -6.75 9.55
N GLY A 26 -11.88 -8.00 9.10
CA GLY A 26 -12.05 -8.32 7.68
C GLY A 26 -13.36 -7.84 7.05
N GLN A 27 -14.40 -7.56 7.86
CA GLN A 27 -15.66 -6.98 7.38
C GLN A 27 -15.55 -5.46 7.17
N ASP A 28 -14.78 -4.76 8.01
CA ASP A 28 -14.59 -3.31 7.94
C ASP A 28 -13.46 -2.90 6.99
N ILE A 29 -12.55 -3.82 6.65
CA ILE A 29 -11.54 -3.58 5.62
C ILE A 29 -12.22 -3.74 4.25
N PRO A 30 -12.36 -2.66 3.46
CA PRO A 30 -12.96 -2.77 2.14
C PRO A 30 -12.18 -3.80 1.33
N ASN A 31 -12.85 -4.91 1.01
CA ASN A 31 -12.31 -5.98 0.19
C ASN A 31 -11.79 -5.37 -1.11
N LYS A 32 -10.47 -5.45 -1.30
CA LYS A 32 -9.70 -4.93 -2.42
C LYS A 32 -9.49 -3.41 -2.35
N THR A 33 -8.38 -3.00 -1.74
CA THR A 33 -7.53 -2.07 -2.49
C THR A 33 -7.07 -2.85 -3.72
N PRO A 34 -7.42 -2.44 -4.95
CA PRO A 34 -6.83 -3.07 -6.12
C PRO A 34 -5.33 -2.85 -6.00
N ILE A 35 -4.56 -3.94 -5.81
CA ILE A 35 -3.11 -3.94 -5.98
C ILE A 35 -2.88 -3.20 -7.30
N LYS A 36 -2.27 -2.00 -7.21
CA LYS A 36 -2.17 -1.09 -8.35
C LYS A 36 -1.66 -1.89 -9.54
N LYS A 37 -2.46 -1.96 -10.62
CA LYS A 37 -2.08 -2.65 -11.87
C LYS A 37 -0.64 -2.27 -12.19
N LYS A 38 0.19 -3.26 -12.58
CA LYS A 38 1.58 -3.04 -13.02
C LYS A 38 1.59 -1.77 -13.89
N ARG A 39 2.27 -0.72 -13.41
CA ARG A 39 2.43 0.51 -14.18
C ARG A 39 3.02 0.09 -15.53
N LYS A 40 2.43 0.57 -16.63
CA LYS A 40 3.03 0.40 -17.96
C LYS A 40 4.48 0.88 -17.82
N LYS A 41 5.45 0.07 -18.27
CA LYS A 41 6.83 0.55 -18.34
C LYS A 41 6.78 1.84 -19.16
N LEU A 42 7.30 2.93 -18.61
CA LEU A 42 7.49 4.14 -19.40
C LEU A 42 8.43 3.77 -20.56
N PRO A 43 8.32 4.45 -21.71
CA PRO A 43 9.30 4.31 -22.77
C PRO A 43 10.70 4.56 -22.20
N ASP A 44 11.72 3.96 -22.81
CA ASP A 44 13.11 4.23 -22.44
C ASP A 44 13.42 5.70 -22.76
N PHE A 45 13.20 6.55 -21.77
CA PHE A 45 13.39 7.99 -21.89
C PHE A 45 14.87 8.29 -21.72
N THR A 46 15.50 8.70 -22.81
CA THR A 46 16.94 9.01 -22.82
C THR A 46 17.19 10.40 -22.26
N VAL A 47 18.46 10.69 -21.94
CA VAL A 47 18.86 12.01 -21.45
C VAL A 47 18.61 13.07 -22.53
N GLU A 48 18.87 12.74 -23.79
CA GLU A 48 18.59 13.59 -24.96
C GLU A 48 17.10 13.94 -25.10
N ASP A 49 16.20 12.97 -24.85
CA ASP A 49 14.76 13.22 -24.85
C ASP A 49 14.36 14.20 -23.73
N GLY A 50 15.02 14.09 -22.57
CA GLY A 50 14.86 15.03 -21.46
C GLY A 50 15.28 16.45 -21.82
N ILE A 51 16.43 16.60 -22.46
CA ILE A 51 16.93 17.90 -22.89
C ILE A 51 15.99 18.53 -23.92
N ARG A 52 15.55 17.76 -24.94
CA ARG A 52 14.58 18.23 -25.93
C ARG A 52 13.27 18.67 -25.29
N TYR A 53 12.73 17.86 -24.39
CA TYR A 53 11.48 18.18 -23.71
C TYR A 53 11.56 19.50 -22.93
N LEU A 54 12.67 19.76 -22.24
CA LEU A 54 12.88 20.99 -21.50
C LEU A 54 12.96 22.21 -22.43
N ILE A 55 13.64 22.09 -23.56
CA ILE A 55 13.70 23.14 -24.58
C ILE A 55 12.30 23.44 -25.12
N ASP A 56 11.55 22.41 -25.54
CA ASP A 56 10.27 22.58 -26.22
C ASP A 56 9.13 23.08 -25.33
N ASN A 57 9.24 22.94 -24.00
CA ASN A 57 8.12 23.20 -23.08
C ASN A 57 8.42 24.25 -21.99
N ILE A 58 9.68 24.67 -21.84
CA ILE A 58 10.09 25.66 -20.81
C ILE A 58 10.79 26.87 -21.43
N MET A 59 11.45 26.73 -22.58
CA MET A 59 12.08 27.85 -23.29
C MET A 59 11.16 28.50 -24.31
#